data_AF-A0A7D9IEG9-F1
#
_entry.id   AF-A0A7D9IEG9-F1
#
_cell.length_a   1.000
_cell.length_b   1.000
_cell.length_c   1.000
_cell.angle_alpha   90.00
_cell.angle_beta   90.00
_cell.angle_gamma   90.00
#
_symmetry.space_group_name_H-M   'P 1'
#
loop_
_entity.id
_entity.type
_entity.pdbx_description
1 polymer ?
#
loop_
_entity_poly.entity_id
_entity_poly.type
_entity_poly.pdbx_seq_one_letter_code
_entity_poly.pdbx_strand_id
1 'polypeptide(L)'
;ANTLLDTDYKGVLQQKIKQGFPSGSLDIAGVFQGKLQAGLSSSADTAAARKAFLVTLNNLHATCENIQKLKRDLDVECTKLSTQAGGEHTSGKLQSGLSDLSNTSTVFRDLLQLGCRQLADVAVIPRLKPQIDGFSSINHHITEDEFAIYEVNDPFVQNLISTLESSLLTFKGPLASDNYDSLVYLVTNEIAALLEKVILKSKFNRLGGLQFDKELRSLVGYLTAITQWTVRDKFARLTQMATILNMERVSEIMEYWDSSSGPLTWRLTPTEVRQIMTLRVDFRLEDINRLKL
;
A
#
# COMPACT_ATOMS: atom_id res chain seq x y z
N ALA A 1 -4.51 4.44 36.02
CA ALA A 1 -4.51 3.62 34.79
C ALA A 1 -4.23 4.48 33.55
N ASN A 2 -5.05 5.49 33.26
CA ASN A 2 -4.85 6.31 32.05
C ASN A 2 -3.52 7.08 32.05
N THR A 3 -3.10 7.64 33.18
CA THR A 3 -1.80 8.32 33.32
C THR A 3 -0.61 7.40 33.04
N LEU A 4 -0.66 6.12 33.44
CA LEU A 4 0.42 5.16 33.17
C LEU A 4 0.49 4.80 31.68
N LEU A 5 -0.68 4.67 31.03
CA LEU A 5 -0.78 4.42 29.59
C LEU A 5 -0.29 5.61 28.78
N ASP A 6 -0.70 6.82 29.15
CA ASP A 6 -0.42 8.03 28.39
C ASP A 6 1.00 8.58 28.60
N THR A 7 1.64 8.26 29.72
CA THR A 7 2.98 8.78 30.05
C THR A 7 4.06 7.71 29.79
N ASP A 8 4.15 6.68 30.63
CA ASP A 8 5.28 5.77 30.62
C ASP A 8 5.21 4.76 29.47
N TYR A 9 4.06 4.10 29.32
CA TYR A 9 3.88 3.07 28.30
C TYR A 9 3.92 3.66 26.89
N LYS A 10 3.21 4.77 26.66
CA LYS A 10 3.26 5.53 25.40
C LYS A 10 4.66 6.08 25.13
N GLY A 11 5.36 6.62 26.12
CA GLY A 11 6.74 7.10 25.94
C GLY A 11 7.67 6.03 25.39
N VAL A 12 7.62 4.82 25.96
CA VAL A 12 8.45 3.68 25.50
C VAL A 12 8.10 3.27 24.07
N LEU A 13 6.81 3.14 23.75
CA LEU A 13 6.38 2.73 22.40
C LEU A 13 6.71 3.81 21.35
N GLN A 14 6.49 5.08 21.69
CA GLN A 14 6.86 6.21 20.83
C GLN A 14 8.36 6.24 20.57
N GLN A 15 9.20 6.01 21.57
CA GLN A 15 10.64 5.96 21.39
C GLN A 15 11.07 4.84 20.44
N LYS A 16 10.47 3.64 20.58
CA LYS A 16 10.75 2.51 19.69
C LYS A 16 10.30 2.76 18.25
N ILE A 17 9.13 3.38 18.04
CA ILE A 17 8.68 3.76 16.69
C ILE A 17 9.54 4.89 16.11
N LYS A 18 9.99 5.84 16.94
CA LYS A 18 10.93 6.89 16.51
C LYS A 18 12.29 6.34 16.08
N GLN A 19 12.77 5.25 16.70
CA GLN A 19 13.98 4.56 16.25
C GLN A 19 13.83 3.95 14.86
N GLY A 20 12.59 3.67 14.44
CA GLY A 20 12.27 3.17 13.11
C GLY A 20 12.64 1.70 12.90
N PHE A 21 12.24 1.17 11.75
CA PHE A 21 12.66 -0.16 11.33
C PHE A 21 14.13 -0.14 10.87
N PRO A 22 15.02 -1.00 11.41
CA PRO A 22 16.43 -0.99 11.04
C PRO A 22 16.67 -1.26 9.54
N SER A 23 17.22 -0.27 8.83
CA SER A 23 17.68 -0.37 7.45
C SER A 23 19.05 -1.07 7.38
N GLY A 24 19.02 -2.39 7.32
CA GLY A 24 20.16 -3.22 6.92
C GLY A 24 19.75 -4.03 5.69
N SER A 25 20.71 -4.54 4.91
CA SER A 25 20.36 -5.46 3.81
C SER A 25 19.54 -6.63 4.36
N LEU A 26 18.44 -6.95 3.69
CA LEU A 26 17.70 -8.20 3.90
C LEU A 26 18.38 -9.36 3.14
N ASP A 27 19.44 -9.09 2.35
CA ASP A 27 20.18 -10.11 1.61
C ASP A 27 21.05 -10.93 2.54
N ILE A 28 20.50 -12.08 2.93
CA ILE A 28 21.26 -13.24 3.39
C ILE A 28 22.23 -13.73 2.28
N ALA A 29 22.03 -13.33 1.02
CA ALA A 29 22.89 -13.69 -0.11
C ALA A 29 24.26 -12.98 -0.13
N GLY A 30 24.43 -11.85 0.55
CA GLY A 30 25.68 -11.07 0.55
C GLY A 30 26.72 -11.48 1.60
N VAL A 31 26.41 -12.47 2.46
CA VAL A 31 27.23 -12.83 3.63
C VAL A 31 28.55 -13.53 3.26
N PHE A 32 28.71 -14.00 2.01
CA PHE A 32 29.85 -14.81 1.59
C PHE A 32 31.12 -14.04 1.17
N GLN A 33 31.09 -12.69 1.10
CA GLN A 33 32.25 -11.90 0.68
C GLN A 33 32.80 -10.98 1.79
N GLY A 34 33.60 -11.57 2.69
CA GLY A 34 34.91 -10.97 3.02
C GLY A 34 35.13 -10.20 4.34
N LYS A 35 34.19 -10.10 5.30
CA LYS A 35 34.46 -9.48 6.63
C LYS A 35 33.75 -10.19 7.80
N LEU A 36 34.28 -11.35 8.17
CA LEU A 36 33.67 -12.35 9.06
C LEU A 36 33.83 -12.13 10.59
N GLN A 37 34.15 -10.93 11.10
CA GLN A 37 34.27 -10.76 12.57
C GLN A 37 33.62 -9.50 13.16
N ALA A 38 33.48 -8.41 12.39
CA ALA A 38 32.74 -7.20 12.81
C ALA A 38 31.29 -7.17 12.28
N GLY A 39 30.98 -7.92 11.21
CA GLY A 39 29.66 -7.94 10.59
C GLY A 39 28.64 -8.86 11.28
N LEU A 40 29.08 -9.95 11.90
CA LEU A 40 28.20 -10.95 12.54
C LEU A 40 27.46 -10.38 13.75
N SER A 41 28.15 -9.64 14.62
CA SER A 41 27.56 -8.93 15.76
C SER A 41 26.55 -7.88 15.30
N SER A 42 26.93 -7.02 14.32
CA SER A 42 26.00 -6.02 13.77
C SER A 42 24.77 -6.64 13.09
N SER A 43 24.90 -7.82 12.47
CA SER A 43 23.78 -8.50 11.80
C SER A 43 22.80 -9.12 12.79
N ALA A 44 23.31 -9.71 13.88
CA ALA A 44 22.49 -10.28 14.95
C ALA A 44 21.75 -9.17 15.71
N ASP A 45 22.43 -8.07 16.02
CA ASP A 45 21.84 -6.89 16.67
C ASP A 45 20.77 -6.25 15.77
N THR A 46 21.01 -6.19 14.45
CA THR A 46 20.02 -5.70 13.48
C THR A 46 18.80 -6.62 13.41
N ALA A 47 18.99 -7.94 13.38
CA ALA A 47 17.90 -8.91 13.36
C ALA A 47 17.06 -8.85 14.65
N ALA A 48 17.72 -8.72 15.80
CA ALA A 48 17.06 -8.51 17.09
C ALA A 48 16.25 -7.21 17.12
N ALA A 49 16.81 -6.11 16.62
CA ALA A 49 16.13 -4.82 16.52
C ALA A 49 14.91 -4.87 15.57
N ARG A 50 15.02 -5.55 14.41
CA ARG A 50 13.89 -5.78 13.51
C ARG A 50 12.78 -6.57 14.19
N LYS A 51 13.12 -7.66 14.88
CA LYS A 51 12.15 -8.45 15.65
C LYS A 51 11.50 -7.61 16.74
N ALA A 52 12.27 -6.81 17.48
CA ALA A 52 11.76 -5.92 18.51
C ALA A 52 10.79 -4.87 17.95
N PHE A 53 11.05 -4.34 16.75
CA PHE A 53 10.15 -3.43 16.06
C PHE A 53 8.82 -4.10 15.72
N LEU A 54 8.83 -5.30 15.11
CA LEU A 54 7.62 -6.04 14.77
C LEU A 54 6.80 -6.41 16.02
N VAL A 55 7.46 -6.82 17.10
CA VAL A 55 6.82 -7.06 18.40
C VAL A 55 6.20 -5.78 18.95
N THR A 56 6.85 -4.63 18.77
CA THR A 56 6.31 -3.33 19.20
C THR A 56 5.02 -2.99 18.46
N LEU A 57 4.95 -3.24 17.13
CA LEU A 57 3.71 -3.06 16.36
C LEU A 57 2.59 -3.98 16.86
N ASN A 58 2.88 -5.25 17.14
CA ASN A 58 1.88 -6.18 17.65
C ASN A 58 1.40 -5.79 19.06
N ASN A 59 2.30 -5.29 19.90
CA ASN A 59 1.95 -4.78 21.22
C ASN A 59 1.08 -3.52 21.14
N LEU A 60 1.37 -2.61 20.21
CA LEU A 60 0.53 -1.44 19.92
C LEU A 60 -0.88 -1.89 19.50
N HIS A 61 -0.97 -2.84 18.57
CA HIS A 61 -2.26 -3.40 18.13
C HIS A 61 -3.03 -4.05 19.29
N ALA A 62 -2.39 -4.93 20.06
CA ALA A 62 -3.00 -5.57 21.23
C ALA A 62 -3.45 -4.54 22.29
N THR A 63 -2.68 -3.46 22.46
CA THR A 63 -3.05 -2.35 23.36
C THR A 63 -4.32 -1.65 22.86
N CYS A 64 -4.40 -1.31 21.58
CA CYS A 64 -5.60 -0.71 20.98
C CYS A 64 -6.83 -1.60 21.18
N GLU A 65 -6.72 -2.90 20.89
CA GLU A 65 -7.78 -3.89 21.06
C GLU A 65 -8.25 -4.00 22.51
N ASN A 66 -7.31 -4.11 23.45
CA ASN A 66 -7.61 -4.21 24.87
C ASN A 66 -8.28 -2.95 25.40
N ILE A 67 -7.81 -1.77 24.97
CA ILE A 67 -8.43 -0.49 25.34
C ILE A 67 -9.86 -0.41 24.82
N GLN A 68 -10.12 -0.82 23.58
CA GLN A 68 -11.47 -0.80 23.03
C GLN A 68 -12.41 -1.78 23.73
N LYS A 69 -11.93 -2.99 24.05
CA LYS A 69 -12.71 -3.98 24.83
C LYS A 69 -13.06 -3.45 26.21
N LEU A 70 -12.07 -2.94 26.94
CA LEU A 70 -12.27 -2.33 28.25
C LEU A 70 -13.28 -1.18 28.20
N LYS A 71 -13.17 -0.31 27.18
CA LYS A 71 -14.14 0.79 26.98
C LYS A 71 -15.56 0.26 26.79
N ARG A 72 -15.76 -0.72 25.90
CA ARG A 72 -17.08 -1.31 25.64
C ARG A 72 -17.68 -1.95 26.89
N ASP A 73 -16.88 -2.72 27.64
CA ASP A 73 -17.34 -3.39 28.85
C ASP A 73 -17.73 -2.37 29.93
N LEU A 74 -16.93 -1.31 30.10
CA LEU A 74 -17.24 -0.22 31.03
C LEU A 74 -18.46 0.59 30.59
N ASP A 75 -18.65 0.88 29.31
CA ASP A 75 -19.85 1.56 28.79
C ASP A 75 -21.14 0.77 29.10
N VAL A 76 -21.10 -0.56 28.98
CA VAL A 76 -22.22 -1.44 29.34
C VAL A 76 -22.53 -1.36 30.83
N GLU A 77 -21.51 -1.44 31.69
CA GLU A 77 -21.71 -1.34 33.14
C GLU A 77 -22.16 0.05 33.59
N CYS A 78 -21.64 1.12 32.96
CA CYS A 78 -22.14 2.50 33.17
C CYS A 78 -23.63 2.63 32.91
N THR A 79 -24.10 2.04 31.81
CA THR A 79 -25.50 2.11 31.39
C THR A 79 -26.40 1.35 32.38
N LYS A 80 -25.96 0.17 32.86
CA LYS A 80 -26.68 -0.59 33.90
C LYS A 80 -26.75 0.17 35.22
N LEU A 81 -25.65 0.77 35.68
CA LEU A 81 -25.62 1.52 36.93
C LEU A 81 -26.49 2.78 36.87
N SER A 82 -26.50 3.47 35.73
CA SER A 82 -27.30 4.69 35.53
C SER A 82 -28.81 4.40 35.50
N THR A 83 -29.22 3.19 35.08
CA THR A 83 -30.62 2.77 35.06
C THR A 83 -31.12 2.21 36.39
N GLN A 84 -30.20 1.74 37.26
CA GLN A 84 -30.55 1.11 38.55
C GLN A 84 -30.41 2.06 39.75
N ALA A 85 -29.52 3.04 39.70
CA ALA A 85 -29.29 4.01 40.77
C ALA A 85 -29.31 5.41 40.18
N GLY A 86 -30.17 6.31 40.68
CA GLY A 86 -30.34 7.70 40.22
C GLY A 86 -29.12 8.62 40.45
N GLY A 87 -27.91 8.15 40.14
CA GLY A 87 -26.62 8.81 40.36
C GLY A 87 -26.07 9.47 39.09
N GLU A 88 -26.64 10.62 38.73
CA GLU A 88 -26.26 11.43 37.57
C GLU A 88 -24.78 11.89 37.62
N HIS A 89 -24.24 12.18 38.80
CA HIS A 89 -22.88 12.72 38.98
C HIS A 89 -21.74 11.69 38.84
N THR A 90 -21.97 10.41 39.16
CA THR A 90 -20.95 9.36 39.00
C THR A 90 -20.77 8.97 37.54
N SER A 91 -21.87 9.03 36.77
CA SER A 91 -21.89 8.78 35.33
C SER A 91 -20.99 9.76 34.56
N GLY A 92 -21.06 11.06 34.86
CA GLY A 92 -20.27 12.08 34.14
C GLY A 92 -18.75 11.94 34.30
N LYS A 93 -18.24 11.65 35.51
CA LYS A 93 -16.79 11.44 35.73
C LYS A 93 -16.27 10.17 35.04
N LEU A 94 -17.08 9.11 35.05
CA LEU A 94 -16.73 7.85 34.41
C LEU A 94 -16.74 8.00 32.88
N GLN A 95 -17.72 8.71 32.33
CA GLN A 95 -17.80 9.04 30.91
C GLN A 95 -16.62 9.92 30.45
N SER A 96 -16.18 10.88 31.28
CA SER A 96 -14.94 11.64 31.03
C SER A 96 -13.72 10.72 30.94
N GLY A 97 -13.55 9.79 31.90
CA GLY A 97 -12.44 8.85 31.89
C GLY A 97 -12.44 7.89 30.70
N LEU A 98 -13.63 7.47 30.24
CA LEU A 98 -13.81 6.66 29.03
C LEU A 98 -13.50 7.43 27.75
N SER A 99 -13.84 8.73 27.72
CA SER A 99 -13.45 9.63 26.65
C SER A 99 -11.93 9.77 26.58
N ASP A 100 -11.27 10.00 27.71
CA ASP A 100 -9.81 10.12 27.77
C ASP A 100 -9.12 8.82 27.32
N LEU A 101 -9.64 7.66 27.74
CA LEU A 101 -9.14 6.35 27.30
C LEU A 101 -9.30 6.16 25.79
N SER A 102 -10.41 6.64 25.22
CA SER A 102 -10.65 6.64 23.77
C SER A 102 -9.64 7.52 23.04
N ASN A 103 -9.30 8.68 23.60
CA ASN A 103 -8.30 9.59 23.04
C ASN A 103 -6.92 8.93 23.03
N THR A 104 -6.52 8.27 24.11
CA THR A 104 -5.26 7.52 24.18
C THR A 104 -5.22 6.37 23.17
N SER A 105 -6.34 5.68 22.95
CA SER A 105 -6.46 4.63 21.91
C SER A 105 -6.20 5.18 20.51
N THR A 106 -6.73 6.35 20.19
CA THR A 106 -6.49 7.03 18.90
C THR A 106 -5.01 7.33 18.71
N VAL A 107 -4.33 7.84 19.74
CA VAL A 107 -2.89 8.11 19.69
C VAL A 107 -2.07 6.84 19.43
N PHE A 108 -2.41 5.71 20.07
CA PHE A 108 -1.74 4.44 19.80
C PHE A 108 -2.01 3.93 18.38
N ARG A 109 -3.22 4.13 17.85
CA ARG A 109 -3.54 3.78 16.46
C ARG A 109 -2.75 4.61 15.45
N ASP A 110 -2.59 5.90 15.70
CA ASP A 110 -1.78 6.77 14.84
C ASP A 110 -0.30 6.35 14.86
N LEU A 111 0.23 5.98 16.03
CA LEU A 111 1.59 5.43 16.16
C LEU A 111 1.75 4.10 15.45
N LEU A 112 0.75 3.22 15.53
CA LEU A 112 0.73 1.95 14.82
C LEU A 112 0.76 2.17 13.31
N GLN A 113 -0.08 3.08 12.81
CA GLN A 113 -0.13 3.42 11.38
C GLN A 113 1.21 3.99 10.90
N LEU A 114 1.84 4.88 11.68
CA LEU A 114 3.17 5.39 11.40
C LEU A 114 4.21 4.27 11.33
N GLY A 115 4.20 3.36 12.30
CA GLY A 115 5.13 2.22 12.34
C GLY A 115 4.94 1.25 11.16
N CYS A 116 3.70 0.95 10.76
CA CYS A 116 3.41 0.16 9.57
C CYS A 116 3.88 0.86 8.29
N ARG A 117 3.75 2.19 8.19
CA ARG A 117 4.26 2.96 7.06
C ARG A 117 5.79 2.92 6.98
N GLN A 118 6.48 3.13 8.11
CA GLN A 118 7.94 2.99 8.18
C GLN A 118 8.40 1.59 7.76
N LEU A 119 7.70 0.54 8.19
CA LEU A 119 8.01 -0.84 7.79
C LEU A 119 7.88 -1.01 6.27
N ALA A 120 6.80 -0.51 5.66
CA ALA A 120 6.62 -0.55 4.21
C ALA A 120 7.76 0.18 3.50
N ASP A 121 8.00 1.45 3.86
CA ASP A 121 8.94 2.35 3.20
C ASP A 121 10.41 1.90 3.31
N VAL A 122 10.77 1.20 4.39
CA VAL A 122 12.15 0.76 4.62
C VAL A 122 12.39 -0.68 4.18
N ALA A 123 11.44 -1.59 4.39
CA ALA A 123 11.67 -3.01 4.20
C ALA A 123 11.11 -3.58 2.90
N VAL A 124 10.00 -3.03 2.40
CA VAL A 124 9.28 -3.59 1.24
C VAL A 124 9.48 -2.74 0.00
N ILE A 125 9.15 -1.45 0.06
CA ILE A 125 9.18 -0.54 -1.10
C ILE A 125 10.57 -0.47 -1.77
N PRO A 126 11.70 -0.41 -1.05
CA PRO A 126 13.02 -0.36 -1.69
C PRO A 126 13.37 -1.61 -2.50
N ARG A 127 12.74 -2.76 -2.21
CA ARG A 127 12.93 -4.00 -2.99
C ARG A 127 12.08 -4.02 -4.26
N LEU A 128 10.89 -3.41 -4.20
CA LEU A 128 9.95 -3.33 -5.33
C LEU A 128 10.32 -2.23 -6.31
N LYS A 129 10.89 -1.13 -5.79
CA LYS A 129 11.17 0.06 -6.58
C LYS A 129 12.06 -0.21 -7.80
N PRO A 130 13.17 -0.97 -7.72
CA PRO A 130 13.97 -1.31 -8.90
C PRO A 130 13.19 -2.11 -9.94
N GLN A 131 12.31 -3.01 -9.51
CA GLN A 131 11.46 -3.79 -10.41
C GLN A 131 10.48 -2.87 -11.15
N ILE A 132 9.80 -1.99 -10.41
CA ILE A 132 8.85 -1.02 -10.99
C ILE A 132 9.56 -0.01 -11.91
N ASP A 133 10.70 0.55 -11.48
CA ASP A 133 11.49 1.47 -12.30
C ASP A 133 12.04 0.77 -13.57
N GLY A 134 12.24 -0.55 -13.52
CA GLY A 134 12.59 -1.39 -14.67
C GLY A 134 11.54 -1.39 -15.78
N PHE A 135 10.27 -1.09 -15.48
CA PHE A 135 9.20 -0.96 -16.47
C PHE A 135 9.55 0.00 -17.61
N SER A 136 10.18 1.13 -17.29
CA SER A 136 10.58 2.13 -18.28
C SER A 136 11.67 1.65 -19.25
N SER A 137 12.36 0.55 -18.92
CA SER A 137 13.38 -0.06 -19.79
C SER A 137 12.79 -1.10 -20.74
N ILE A 138 11.53 -1.51 -20.54
CA ILE A 138 10.86 -2.51 -21.35
C ILE A 138 10.19 -1.84 -22.54
N ASN A 139 10.43 -2.39 -23.73
CA ASN A 139 9.82 -1.88 -24.94
C ASN A 139 8.31 -2.19 -24.94
N HIS A 140 7.49 -1.14 -25.02
CA HIS A 140 6.05 -1.21 -25.22
C HIS A 140 5.62 -0.66 -26.58
N HIS A 141 6.58 -0.40 -27.48
CA HIS A 141 6.34 -0.23 -28.90
C HIS A 141 6.76 -1.51 -29.60
N ILE A 142 5.87 -2.50 -29.58
CA ILE A 142 6.21 -3.89 -29.91
C ILE A 142 5.50 -4.39 -31.18
N THR A 143 6.13 -5.32 -31.87
CA THR A 143 5.55 -6.07 -33.00
C THR A 143 4.74 -7.29 -32.52
N GLU A 144 4.05 -7.97 -33.44
CA GLU A 144 3.35 -9.23 -33.12
C GLU A 144 4.31 -10.33 -32.65
N ASP A 145 5.49 -10.43 -33.26
CA ASP A 145 6.52 -11.40 -32.86
C ASP A 145 7.02 -11.13 -31.43
N GLU A 146 7.31 -9.87 -31.10
CA GLU A 146 7.72 -9.45 -29.75
C GLU A 146 6.60 -9.68 -28.73
N PHE A 147 5.35 -9.40 -29.12
CA PHE A 147 4.18 -9.68 -28.29
C PHE A 147 4.06 -11.18 -27.98
N ALA A 148 4.20 -12.05 -28.99
CA ALA A 148 4.19 -13.49 -28.80
C ALA A 148 5.34 -13.98 -27.89
N ILE A 149 6.53 -13.37 -27.99
CA ILE A 149 7.65 -13.65 -27.07
C ILE A 149 7.29 -13.29 -25.64
N TYR A 150 6.68 -12.12 -25.42
CA TYR A 150 6.27 -11.67 -24.08
C TYR A 150 5.15 -12.54 -23.49
N GLU A 151 4.31 -13.16 -24.32
CA GLU A 151 3.29 -14.10 -23.81
C GLU A 151 3.88 -15.36 -23.19
N VAL A 152 5.03 -15.81 -23.70
CA VAL A 152 5.76 -16.97 -23.17
C VAL A 152 6.69 -16.55 -22.05
N ASN A 153 7.41 -15.44 -22.23
CA ASN A 153 8.41 -14.93 -21.31
C ASN A 153 8.06 -13.51 -20.90
N ASP A 154 7.25 -13.39 -19.85
CA ASP A 154 6.85 -12.09 -19.31
C ASP A 154 8.07 -11.28 -18.84
N PRO A 155 8.29 -10.06 -19.36
CA PRO A 155 9.48 -9.29 -19.06
C PRO A 155 9.41 -8.52 -17.72
N PHE A 156 8.24 -8.50 -17.06
CA PHE A 156 7.96 -7.52 -16.01
C PHE A 156 7.15 -8.05 -14.83
N VAL A 157 5.85 -8.28 -15.06
CA VAL A 157 4.87 -8.42 -13.97
C VAL A 157 5.11 -9.67 -13.15
N GLN A 158 5.56 -10.77 -13.76
CA GLN A 158 5.82 -12.01 -13.03
C GLN A 158 6.98 -11.84 -12.04
N ASN A 159 8.03 -11.12 -12.44
CA ASN A 159 9.15 -10.84 -11.55
C ASN A 159 8.77 -9.85 -10.44
N LEU A 160 7.93 -8.84 -10.77
CA LEU A 160 7.37 -7.93 -9.77
C LEU A 160 6.52 -8.67 -8.75
N ILE A 161 5.62 -9.54 -9.20
CA ILE A 161 4.75 -10.36 -8.33
C ILE A 161 5.59 -11.28 -7.44
N SER A 162 6.60 -11.97 -7.99
CA SER A 162 7.48 -12.85 -7.22
C SER A 162 8.28 -12.09 -6.15
N THR A 163 8.80 -10.90 -6.49
CA THR A 163 9.50 -10.02 -5.54
C THR A 163 8.57 -9.51 -4.45
N LEU A 164 7.33 -9.16 -4.81
CA LEU A 164 6.29 -8.74 -3.88
C LEU A 164 5.90 -9.86 -2.91
N GLU A 165 5.65 -11.05 -3.44
CA GLU A 165 5.27 -12.22 -2.64
C GLU A 165 6.35 -12.57 -1.62
N SER A 166 7.59 -12.72 -2.06
CA SER A 166 8.71 -13.03 -1.16
C SER A 166 8.96 -11.94 -0.11
N SER A 167 8.73 -10.67 -0.47
CA SER A 167 8.87 -9.54 0.46
C SER A 167 7.77 -9.53 1.51
N LEU A 168 6.51 -9.76 1.13
CA LEU A 168 5.38 -9.77 2.06
C LEU A 168 5.38 -11.03 2.95
N LEU A 169 5.74 -12.19 2.41
CA LEU A 169 5.73 -13.47 3.15
C LEU A 169 6.64 -13.42 4.40
N THR A 170 7.70 -12.63 4.35
CA THR A 170 8.62 -12.40 5.48
C THR A 170 7.91 -11.83 6.71
N PHE A 171 6.79 -11.14 6.54
CA PHE A 171 6.05 -10.46 7.62
C PHE A 171 4.74 -11.15 8.02
N LYS A 172 4.26 -12.14 7.26
CA LYS A 172 2.96 -12.80 7.48
C LYS A 172 2.86 -13.55 8.81
N GLY A 173 3.97 -14.17 9.27
CA GLY A 173 4.03 -14.86 10.56
C GLY A 173 4.34 -13.94 11.75
N PRO A 174 5.34 -13.04 11.65
CA PRO A 174 5.72 -12.17 12.77
C PRO A 174 4.73 -11.06 13.13
N LEU A 175 3.84 -10.65 12.23
CA LEU A 175 2.85 -9.60 12.48
C LEU A 175 1.48 -10.17 12.87
N ALA A 176 0.72 -9.41 13.67
CA ALA A 176 -0.72 -9.63 13.84
C ALA A 176 -1.43 -9.48 12.48
N SER A 177 -2.55 -10.20 12.28
CA SER A 177 -3.28 -10.22 11.00
C SER A 177 -3.62 -8.81 10.51
N ASP A 178 -4.20 -7.97 11.36
CA ASP A 178 -4.59 -6.59 11.02
C ASP A 178 -3.39 -5.71 10.67
N ASN A 179 -2.24 -5.94 11.32
CA ASN A 179 -0.99 -5.24 11.01
C ASN A 179 -0.42 -5.67 9.67
N TYR A 180 -0.50 -6.97 9.37
CA TYR A 180 -0.12 -7.51 8.06
C TYR A 180 -1.02 -6.96 6.95
N ASP A 181 -2.34 -6.95 7.16
CA ASP A 181 -3.29 -6.39 6.21
C ASP A 181 -3.06 -4.90 5.99
N SER A 182 -2.74 -4.15 7.05
CA SER A 182 -2.33 -2.74 6.96
C SER A 182 -1.04 -2.54 6.17
N LEU A 183 -0.05 -3.42 6.33
CA LEU A 183 1.18 -3.41 5.54
C LEU A 183 0.88 -3.66 4.06
N VAL A 184 0.08 -4.69 3.74
CA VAL A 184 -0.30 -5.01 2.35
C VAL A 184 -1.08 -3.85 1.72
N TYR A 185 -1.97 -3.20 2.48
CA TYR A 185 -2.68 -2.00 2.02
C TYR A 185 -1.74 -0.85 1.66
N LEU A 186 -0.77 -0.54 2.53
CA LEU A 186 0.20 0.52 2.29
C LEU A 186 1.08 0.23 1.08
N VAL A 187 1.57 -1.00 0.96
CA VAL A 187 2.40 -1.46 -0.16
C VAL A 187 1.62 -1.41 -1.46
N THR A 188 0.36 -1.85 -1.47
CA THR A 188 -0.51 -1.80 -2.64
C THR A 188 -0.70 -0.38 -3.17
N ASN A 189 -0.95 0.59 -2.29
CA ASN A 189 -1.10 1.99 -2.68
C ASN A 189 0.19 2.55 -3.29
N GLU A 190 1.34 2.20 -2.72
CA GLU A 190 2.63 2.68 -3.20
C GLU A 190 2.99 2.06 -4.56
N ILE A 191 2.71 0.77 -4.77
CA ILE A 191 2.89 0.12 -6.07
C ILE A 191 2.07 0.83 -7.14
N ALA A 192 0.79 1.13 -6.87
CA ALA A 192 -0.06 1.83 -7.83
C ALA A 192 0.50 3.22 -8.18
N ALA A 193 0.95 3.99 -7.18
CA ALA A 193 1.53 5.31 -7.39
C ALA A 193 2.86 5.26 -8.16
N LEU A 194 3.74 4.30 -7.84
CA LEU A 194 5.02 4.13 -8.53
C LEU A 194 4.82 3.67 -9.98
N LEU A 195 3.89 2.74 -10.22
CA LEU A 195 3.53 2.29 -11.57
C LEU A 195 3.01 3.43 -12.42
N GLU A 196 2.08 4.23 -11.90
CA GLU A 196 1.53 5.38 -12.60
C GLU A 196 2.66 6.32 -13.07
N LYS A 197 3.63 6.58 -12.20
CA LYS A 197 4.80 7.43 -12.50
C LYS A 197 5.70 6.87 -13.60
N VAL A 198 5.92 5.56 -13.66
CA VAL A 198 6.79 4.95 -14.70
C VAL A 198 6.04 4.79 -16.04
N ILE A 199 4.73 4.54 -16.00
CA ILE A 199 3.89 4.48 -17.21
C ILE A 199 3.85 5.84 -17.90
N LEU A 200 3.71 6.94 -17.15
CA LEU A 200 3.71 8.31 -17.70
C LEU A 200 5.04 8.70 -18.39
N LYS A 201 6.10 7.92 -18.22
CA LYS A 201 7.40 8.11 -18.89
C LYS A 201 7.64 7.15 -20.06
N SER A 202 6.71 6.21 -20.28
CA SER A 202 6.85 5.14 -21.26
C SER A 202 6.17 5.50 -22.58
N LYS A 203 6.44 4.72 -23.64
CA LYS A 203 5.85 4.90 -24.97
C LYS A 203 5.21 3.61 -25.43
N PHE A 204 4.01 3.72 -26.01
CA PHE A 204 3.17 2.59 -26.36
C PHE A 204 2.76 2.66 -27.83
N ASN A 205 2.60 1.51 -28.48
CA ASN A 205 1.69 1.35 -29.61
C ASN A 205 0.45 0.54 -29.15
N ARG A 206 -0.45 0.17 -30.08
CA ARG A 206 -1.66 -0.59 -29.74
C ARG A 206 -1.38 -1.93 -29.06
N LEU A 207 -0.37 -2.68 -29.53
CA LEU A 207 0.03 -3.97 -28.95
C LEU A 207 0.66 -3.80 -27.57
N GLY A 208 1.50 -2.78 -27.38
CA GLY A 208 2.03 -2.46 -26.05
C GLY A 208 0.97 -2.03 -25.05
N GLY A 209 -0.07 -1.33 -25.50
CA GLY A 209 -1.26 -1.06 -24.68
C GLY A 209 -1.96 -2.34 -24.22
N LEU A 210 -2.07 -3.35 -25.10
CA LEU A 210 -2.64 -4.65 -24.78
C LEU A 210 -1.77 -5.44 -23.80
N GLN A 211 -0.45 -5.42 -24.00
CA GLN A 211 0.51 -6.02 -23.08
C GLN A 211 0.41 -5.41 -21.68
N PHE A 212 0.40 -4.07 -21.59
CA PHE A 212 0.23 -3.37 -20.32
C PHE A 212 -1.07 -3.71 -19.61
N ASP A 213 -2.20 -3.84 -20.34
CA ASP A 213 -3.46 -4.28 -19.76
C ASP A 213 -3.37 -5.70 -19.16
N LYS A 214 -2.68 -6.62 -19.84
CA LYS A 214 -2.43 -7.99 -19.35
C LYS A 214 -1.58 -8.00 -18.08
N GLU A 215 -0.52 -7.20 -18.06
CA GLU A 215 0.34 -7.03 -16.89
C GLU A 215 -0.44 -6.44 -15.70
N LEU A 216 -1.17 -5.35 -15.93
CA LEU A 216 -1.98 -4.69 -14.91
C LEU A 216 -3.02 -5.65 -14.31
N ARG A 217 -3.74 -6.40 -15.15
CA ARG A 217 -4.71 -7.41 -14.68
C ARG A 217 -4.06 -8.52 -13.88
N SER A 218 -2.87 -8.98 -14.27
CA SER A 218 -2.13 -10.02 -13.54
C SER A 218 -1.73 -9.53 -12.15
N LEU A 219 -1.18 -8.32 -12.05
CA LEU A 219 -0.83 -7.70 -10.76
C LEU A 219 -2.04 -7.47 -9.86
N VAL A 220 -3.12 -6.91 -10.41
CA VAL A 220 -4.37 -6.70 -9.66
C VAL A 220 -4.98 -8.02 -9.22
N GLY A 221 -4.92 -9.06 -10.07
CA GLY A 221 -5.38 -10.41 -9.75
C GLY A 221 -4.61 -11.01 -8.56
N TYR A 222 -3.28 -10.92 -8.59
CA TYR A 222 -2.44 -11.35 -7.46
C TYR A 222 -2.79 -10.61 -6.17
N LEU A 223 -2.82 -9.27 -6.21
CA LEU A 223 -3.12 -8.45 -5.03
C LEU A 223 -4.52 -8.75 -4.47
N THR A 224 -5.51 -8.94 -5.35
CA THR A 224 -6.86 -9.32 -4.95
C THR A 224 -6.88 -10.69 -4.26
N ALA A 225 -6.08 -11.66 -4.72
CA ALA A 225 -6.01 -13.00 -4.13
C ALA A 225 -5.39 -13.01 -2.72
N ILE A 226 -4.51 -12.06 -2.40
CA ILE A 226 -3.81 -12.01 -1.10
C ILE A 226 -4.46 -11.05 -0.08
N THR A 227 -5.54 -10.34 -0.46
CA THR A 227 -6.24 -9.38 0.41
C THR A 227 -7.72 -9.69 0.54
N GLN A 228 -8.35 -9.29 1.65
CA GLN A 228 -9.80 -9.41 1.83
C GLN A 228 -10.58 -8.15 1.41
N TRP A 229 -9.90 -7.01 1.26
CA TRP A 229 -10.50 -5.74 0.87
C TRP A 229 -10.41 -5.51 -0.65
N THR A 230 -11.16 -4.53 -1.15
CA THR A 230 -11.28 -4.29 -2.60
C THR A 230 -10.09 -3.51 -3.15
N VAL A 231 -9.28 -4.15 -3.98
CA VAL A 231 -8.09 -3.54 -4.62
C VAL A 231 -8.47 -2.58 -5.76
N ARG A 232 -9.65 -2.75 -6.36
CA ARG A 232 -10.13 -2.02 -7.55
C ARG A 232 -10.01 -0.49 -7.43
N ASP A 233 -10.37 0.07 -6.27
CA ASP A 233 -10.33 1.51 -6.03
C ASP A 233 -8.91 2.09 -6.19
N LYS A 234 -7.90 1.32 -5.76
CA LYS A 234 -6.49 1.75 -5.75
C LYS A 234 -5.86 1.76 -7.13
N PHE A 235 -6.33 0.86 -8.00
CA PHE A 235 -5.87 0.75 -9.38
C PHE A 235 -6.78 1.45 -10.38
N ALA A 236 -7.86 2.11 -9.95
CA ALA A 236 -8.84 2.71 -10.85
C ALA A 236 -8.22 3.69 -11.87
N ARG A 237 -7.25 4.52 -11.45
CA ARG A 237 -6.51 5.41 -12.35
C ARG A 237 -5.68 4.63 -13.37
N LEU A 238 -4.93 3.62 -12.92
CA LEU A 238 -4.14 2.74 -13.80
C LEU A 238 -5.02 1.96 -14.79
N THR A 239 -6.19 1.50 -14.37
CA THR A 239 -7.16 0.84 -15.25
C THR A 239 -7.69 1.82 -16.30
N GLN A 240 -8.00 3.07 -15.92
CA GLN A 240 -8.40 4.09 -16.89
C GLN A 240 -7.27 4.46 -17.85
N MET A 241 -6.01 4.49 -17.39
CA MET A 241 -4.84 4.63 -18.27
C MET A 241 -4.76 3.46 -19.26
N ALA A 242 -4.93 2.23 -18.80
CA ALA A 242 -4.93 1.05 -19.67
C ALA A 242 -6.05 1.11 -20.72
N THR A 243 -7.26 1.57 -20.35
CA THR A 243 -8.36 1.80 -21.30
C THR A 243 -7.94 2.77 -22.40
N ILE A 244 -7.38 3.94 -22.05
CA ILE A 244 -6.92 4.94 -23.03
C ILE A 244 -5.83 4.35 -23.94
N LEU A 245 -4.85 3.65 -23.36
CA LEU A 245 -3.75 3.05 -24.11
C LEU A 245 -4.19 1.90 -25.02
N ASN A 246 -5.37 1.32 -24.81
CA ASN A 246 -5.95 0.27 -25.66
C ASN A 246 -6.90 0.79 -26.75
N MET A 247 -7.16 2.09 -26.82
CA MET A 247 -8.03 2.65 -27.86
C MET A 247 -7.44 2.44 -29.26
N GLU A 248 -8.30 2.20 -30.25
CA GLU A 248 -7.88 2.11 -31.64
C GLU A 248 -7.61 3.48 -32.23
N ARG A 249 -8.38 4.50 -31.81
CA ARG A 249 -8.31 5.87 -32.35
C ARG A 249 -8.57 6.90 -31.26
N VAL A 250 -8.00 8.09 -31.42
CA VAL A 250 -8.14 9.21 -30.45
C VAL A 250 -9.59 9.58 -30.16
N SER A 251 -10.48 9.51 -31.16
CA SER A 251 -11.90 9.88 -31.02
C SER A 251 -12.71 8.90 -30.16
N GLU A 252 -12.24 7.67 -29.96
CA GLU A 252 -12.93 6.62 -29.20
C GLU A 252 -13.19 7.05 -27.74
N ILE A 253 -12.33 7.91 -27.18
CA ILE A 253 -12.52 8.47 -25.84
C ILE A 253 -13.89 9.14 -25.65
N MET A 254 -14.46 9.72 -26.71
CA MET A 254 -15.73 10.44 -26.63
C MET A 254 -16.89 9.50 -26.30
N GLU A 255 -16.78 8.21 -26.62
CA GLU A 255 -17.76 7.18 -26.28
C GLU A 255 -17.79 6.90 -24.76
N TYR A 256 -16.67 7.15 -24.08
CA TYR A 256 -16.52 6.93 -22.63
C TYR A 256 -16.60 8.21 -21.80
N TRP A 257 -16.42 9.39 -22.41
CA TRP A 257 -16.22 10.66 -21.71
C TRP A 257 -17.49 11.52 -21.56
N ASP A 258 -18.39 11.51 -22.55
CA ASP A 258 -19.61 12.33 -22.49
C ASP A 258 -20.61 11.77 -21.45
N SER A 259 -21.66 12.54 -21.16
CA SER A 259 -22.81 12.32 -20.25
C SER A 259 -23.51 10.95 -20.36
N SER A 260 -23.08 10.12 -21.31
CA SER A 260 -23.45 8.73 -21.52
C SER A 260 -22.39 7.75 -20.99
N SER A 261 -21.44 8.19 -20.14
CA SER A 261 -20.25 7.48 -19.64
C SER A 261 -20.53 6.20 -18.83
N GLY A 262 -21.75 5.66 -18.93
CA GLY A 262 -22.17 4.42 -18.30
C GLY A 262 -21.90 4.45 -16.79
N PRO A 263 -21.69 3.29 -16.16
CA PRO A 263 -21.31 3.21 -14.75
C PRO A 263 -19.86 3.64 -14.47
N LEU A 264 -19.08 4.09 -15.46
CA LEU A 264 -17.65 4.39 -15.29
C LEU A 264 -17.46 5.84 -14.82
N THR A 265 -17.07 6.01 -13.55
CA THR A 265 -16.65 7.31 -13.02
C THR A 265 -15.17 7.57 -13.29
N TRP A 266 -14.86 8.54 -14.15
CA TRP A 266 -13.48 8.96 -14.43
C TRP A 266 -12.80 9.57 -13.20
N ARG A 267 -11.55 9.18 -12.96
CA ARG A 267 -10.65 9.71 -11.91
C ARG A 267 -9.48 10.49 -12.50
N LEU A 268 -9.42 10.56 -13.82
CA LEU A 268 -8.46 11.33 -14.59
C LEU A 268 -9.13 12.63 -15.01
N THR A 269 -8.39 13.73 -14.91
CA THR A 269 -8.79 15.03 -15.45
C THR A 269 -8.65 15.05 -16.98
N PRO A 270 -9.34 15.97 -17.69
CA PRO A 270 -9.14 16.16 -19.13
C PRO A 270 -7.67 16.31 -19.53
N THR A 271 -6.88 16.98 -18.70
CA THR A 271 -5.44 17.21 -18.95
C THR A 271 -4.65 15.91 -18.84
N GLU A 272 -4.91 15.10 -17.82
CA GLU A 272 -4.27 13.80 -17.64
C GLU A 272 -4.64 12.84 -18.78
N VAL A 273 -5.90 12.81 -19.22
CA VAL A 273 -6.32 11.99 -20.38
C VAL A 273 -5.51 12.34 -21.62
N ARG A 274 -5.40 13.64 -21.94
CA ARG A 274 -4.58 14.09 -23.09
C ARG A 274 -3.12 13.69 -22.92
N GLN A 275 -2.55 13.86 -21.72
CA GLN A 275 -1.18 13.44 -21.42
C GLN A 275 -0.99 11.94 -21.67
N ILE A 276 -1.90 11.10 -21.20
CA ILE A 276 -1.84 9.64 -21.39
C ILE A 276 -1.96 9.28 -22.88
N MET A 277 -2.82 9.96 -23.64
CA MET A 277 -2.91 9.76 -25.10
C MET A 277 -1.60 10.08 -25.81
N THR A 278 -0.81 11.06 -25.34
CA THR A 278 0.51 11.36 -25.95
C THR A 278 1.57 10.27 -25.72
N LEU A 279 1.27 9.27 -24.88
CA LEU A 279 2.12 8.10 -24.72
C LEU A 279 1.96 7.12 -25.90
N ARG A 280 0.84 7.17 -26.64
CA ARG A 280 0.63 6.40 -27.86
C ARG A 280 1.35 7.05 -29.04
N VAL A 281 2.38 6.37 -29.56
CA VAL A 281 3.26 6.90 -30.62
C VAL A 281 2.53 7.08 -31.96
N ASP A 282 1.45 6.33 -32.15
CA ASP A 282 0.60 6.34 -33.33
C ASP A 282 -0.56 7.34 -33.26
N PHE A 283 -0.77 8.00 -32.11
CA PHE A 283 -1.76 9.06 -31.95
C PHE A 283 -1.17 10.42 -32.30
N ARG A 284 -1.83 11.15 -33.21
CA ARG A 284 -1.39 12.48 -33.63
C ARG A 284 -1.76 13.53 -32.58
N LEU A 285 -0.79 14.39 -32.24
CA LEU A 285 -0.99 15.45 -31.26
C LEU A 285 -2.12 16.43 -31.64
N GLU A 286 -2.28 16.70 -32.94
CA GLU A 286 -3.37 17.55 -33.45
C GLU A 286 -4.74 16.97 -33.13
N ASP A 287 -4.92 15.67 -33.29
CA ASP A 287 -6.19 14.98 -33.02
C ASP A 287 -6.48 15.00 -31.52
N ILE A 288 -5.46 14.78 -30.68
CA ILE A 288 -5.56 14.86 -29.22
C ILE A 288 -5.98 16.28 -28.78
N ASN A 289 -5.39 17.32 -29.38
CA ASN A 289 -5.71 18.71 -29.05
C ASN A 289 -7.11 19.14 -29.50
N ARG A 290 -7.65 18.53 -30.57
CA ARG A 290 -9.01 18.80 -31.08
C ARG A 290 -10.13 18.19 -30.23
N LEU A 291 -9.82 17.24 -29.34
CA LEU A 291 -10.82 16.66 -28.43
C LEU A 291 -11.47 17.73 -27.56
N LYS A 292 -12.78 17.58 -27.32
CA LYS A 292 -13.56 18.42 -26.40
C LYS A 292 -13.93 17.58 -25.17
N LEU A 293 -12.96 17.45 -24.27
CA LEU A 293 -13.07 16.78 -22.97
C LEU A 293 -13.44 17.79 -21.88
#